data_AF-A0AAN9F662-F1
#
_entry.id   AF-A0AAN9F662-F1
#
_cell.length_a   1.000
_cell.length_b   1.000
_cell.length_c   1.000
_cell.angle_alpha   90.00
_cell.angle_beta   90.00
_cell.angle_gamma   90.00
#
_symmetry.space_group_name_H-M   'P 1'
#
loop_
_entity.id
_entity.type
_entity.pdbx_description
1 polymer ?
#
loop_
_entity_poly.entity_id
_entity_poly.type
_entity_poly.pdbx_seq_one_letter_code
_entity_poly.pdbx_strand_id
1 'polypeptide(L)'
;MFFFTTTHLSRKSLKPTSPPIPFYPSIPTSKLRSFSTFATTHLTVPRNFRCYSEFSTLDQDKEVDMINLKFAVAREEIEMALESRDTVYFDEEAECARAAVNEVLDLFEGLLAKVSEKDKASLQRSMGLKIQQLKAELKQLDE
;
A
#
# COMPACT_ATOMS: atom_id res chain seq x y z
N MET A 1 29.96 65.96 5.64
CA MET A 1 29.16 65.62 6.84
C MET A 1 28.17 64.55 6.37
N PHE A 2 28.44 63.24 6.39
CA PHE A 2 28.59 62.31 7.54
C PHE A 2 27.55 62.66 8.64
N PHE A 3 26.62 61.78 9.02
CA PHE A 3 26.79 60.37 9.37
C PHE A 3 25.59 59.47 9.00
N PHE A 4 25.91 58.23 8.62
CA PHE A 4 25.02 57.09 8.53
C PHE A 4 24.71 56.55 9.93
N THR A 5 23.45 56.25 10.23
CA THR A 5 23.06 55.45 11.40
C THR A 5 22.82 54.01 10.98
N THR A 6 23.81 53.18 11.29
CA THR A 6 23.81 51.71 11.12
C THR A 6 22.94 51.06 12.19
N THR A 7 21.86 50.38 11.79
CA THR A 7 21.20 49.37 12.64
C THR A 7 21.70 47.99 12.25
N HIS A 8 22.55 47.42 13.12
CA HIS A 8 23.15 46.11 13.02
C HIS A 8 22.15 45.03 13.49
N LEU A 9 21.48 44.33 12.56
CA LEU A 9 20.68 43.15 12.89
C LEU A 9 21.57 41.90 12.88
N SER A 10 21.82 41.39 14.08
CA SER A 10 22.65 40.23 14.35
C SER A 10 22.10 38.97 13.68
N ARG A 11 22.90 38.40 12.77
CA ARG A 11 22.72 37.07 12.18
C ARG A 11 22.80 36.01 13.29
N LYS A 12 21.71 35.31 13.59
CA LYS A 12 21.74 34.06 14.36
C LYS A 12 21.45 32.89 13.43
N SER A 13 22.50 32.12 13.19
CA SER A 13 22.51 30.84 12.50
C SER A 13 21.67 29.82 13.26
N LEU A 14 20.65 29.23 12.62
CA LEU A 14 19.97 28.03 13.12
C LEU A 14 20.56 26.81 12.41
N LYS A 15 21.07 25.89 13.22
CA LYS A 15 21.66 24.60 12.84
C LYS A 15 20.59 23.62 12.34
N PRO A 16 20.98 22.61 11.53
CA PRO A 16 20.09 21.54 11.12
C PRO A 16 19.88 20.58 12.30
N THR A 17 18.65 20.14 12.54
CA THR A 17 18.37 19.06 13.50
C THR A 17 17.28 18.19 12.92
N SER A 18 17.70 17.21 12.13
CA SER A 18 16.92 16.02 11.81
C SER A 18 16.65 15.24 13.11
N PRO A 19 15.41 14.79 13.36
CA PRO A 19 15.17 13.84 14.44
C PRO A 19 15.74 12.46 14.08
N PRO A 20 16.37 11.74 15.02
CA PRO A 20 16.90 10.41 14.79
C PRO A 20 15.77 9.39 14.64
N ILE A 21 15.91 8.53 13.62
CA ILE A 21 15.10 7.34 13.37
C ILE A 21 15.18 6.44 14.61
N PRO A 22 14.05 6.01 15.22
CA PRO A 22 14.11 4.99 16.24
C PRO A 22 14.42 3.64 15.58
N PHE A 23 15.67 3.20 15.75
CA PHE A 23 16.05 1.79 15.69
C PHE A 23 15.15 0.99 16.65
N TYR A 24 14.33 0.09 16.13
CA TYR A 24 13.65 -0.90 16.95
C TYR A 24 14.59 -2.10 17.19
N PRO A 25 14.97 -2.39 18.44
CA PRO A 25 15.68 -3.61 18.77
C PRO A 25 14.71 -4.79 18.95
N SER A 26 15.09 -5.90 18.32
CA SER A 26 15.00 -7.29 18.81
C SER A 26 13.62 -7.88 19.15
N ILE A 27 13.26 -8.86 18.32
CA ILE A 27 12.27 -9.92 18.56
C ILE A 27 12.48 -10.58 19.94
N PRO A 28 11.46 -10.65 20.81
CA PRO A 28 11.45 -11.57 21.93
C PRO A 28 10.84 -12.93 21.54
N THR A 29 11.64 -13.96 21.79
CA THR A 29 11.37 -15.39 21.63
C THR A 29 10.16 -15.90 22.42
N SER A 30 9.34 -16.69 21.74
CA SER A 30 8.59 -17.87 22.20
C SER A 30 8.09 -17.91 23.65
N LYS A 31 6.76 -17.80 23.82
CA LYS A 31 6.03 -18.51 24.88
C LYS A 31 5.00 -19.46 24.25
N LEU A 32 5.39 -20.72 24.15
CA LEU A 32 4.50 -21.85 23.95
C LEU A 32 3.47 -21.86 25.09
N ARG A 33 2.19 -21.65 24.77
CA ARG A 33 1.10 -21.92 25.69
C ARG A 33 0.42 -23.22 25.29
N SER A 34 0.61 -24.19 26.18
CA SER A 34 -0.26 -25.28 26.61
C SER A 34 -1.36 -25.75 25.66
N PHE A 35 -1.19 -26.99 25.20
CA PHE A 35 -2.28 -27.84 24.75
C PHE A 35 -3.29 -28.03 25.89
N SER A 36 -4.52 -27.59 25.66
CA SER A 36 -5.66 -27.87 26.53
C SER A 36 -6.56 -28.89 25.84
N THR A 37 -6.47 -30.13 26.30
CA THR A 37 -7.38 -31.22 25.95
C THR A 37 -8.74 -30.91 26.55
N PHE A 38 -9.79 -30.76 25.73
CA PHE A 38 -11.16 -31.00 26.17
C PHE A 38 -11.90 -31.81 25.12
N ALA A 39 -12.39 -32.96 25.58
CA ALA A 39 -13.19 -33.89 24.83
C ALA A 39 -14.60 -33.32 24.56
N THR A 40 -15.16 -33.74 23.43
CA THR A 40 -16.56 -34.12 23.21
C THR A 40 -17.66 -33.26 23.81
N THR A 41 -18.48 -32.65 22.94
CA THR A 41 -19.93 -32.90 22.93
C THR A 41 -20.54 -32.47 21.59
N HIS A 42 -21.33 -33.39 21.05
CA HIS A 42 -22.17 -33.27 19.87
C HIS A 42 -23.30 -32.27 20.12
N LEU A 43 -23.29 -31.13 19.42
CA LEU A 43 -24.47 -30.28 19.26
C LEU A 43 -24.52 -29.77 17.82
N THR A 44 -25.32 -30.47 17.03
CA THR A 44 -25.79 -30.10 15.71
C THR A 44 -26.55 -28.77 15.81
N VAL A 45 -25.92 -27.68 15.38
CA VAL A 45 -26.62 -26.42 15.10
C VAL A 45 -26.93 -26.42 13.61
N PRO A 46 -28.20 -26.61 13.18
CA PRO A 46 -28.56 -26.23 11.83
C PRO A 46 -28.51 -24.71 11.79
N ARG A 47 -27.35 -24.16 11.39
CA ARG A 47 -27.30 -22.78 10.93
C ARG A 47 -28.21 -22.72 9.72
N ASN A 48 -29.33 -22.02 9.87
CA ASN A 48 -30.15 -21.56 8.76
C ASN A 48 -29.21 -20.85 7.78
N PHE A 49 -28.79 -21.55 6.73
CA PHE A 49 -28.14 -20.94 5.60
C PHE A 49 -29.19 -20.04 4.96
N ARG A 50 -29.11 -18.77 5.35
CA ARG A 50 -29.76 -17.67 4.67
C ARG A 50 -29.07 -17.55 3.32
N CYS A 51 -29.44 -18.42 2.39
CA CYS A 51 -29.03 -18.35 0.99
C CYS A 51 -29.63 -17.10 0.38
N TYR A 52 -28.88 -16.00 0.40
CA TYR A 52 -29.16 -14.85 -0.43
C TYR A 52 -27.87 -14.06 -0.64
N SER A 53 -27.34 -14.11 -1.87
CA SER A 53 -26.24 -13.29 -2.43
C SER A 53 -24.77 -13.60 -2.09
N GLU A 54 -24.42 -14.69 -1.39
CA GLU A 54 -23.02 -14.97 -1.05
C GLU A 54 -22.13 -15.29 -2.27
N PHE A 55 -22.72 -15.78 -3.37
CA PHE A 55 -21.97 -16.13 -4.58
C PHE A 55 -21.33 -14.90 -5.25
N SER A 56 -22.04 -13.77 -5.32
CA SER A 56 -21.53 -12.53 -5.94
C SER A 56 -20.55 -11.77 -5.06
N THR A 57 -20.68 -11.87 -3.73
CA THR A 57 -19.77 -11.19 -2.79
C THR A 57 -18.42 -11.89 -2.70
N LEU A 58 -18.42 -13.24 -2.72
CA LEU A 58 -17.17 -14.02 -2.71
C LEU A 58 -16.30 -13.76 -3.94
N ASP A 59 -16.90 -13.47 -5.10
CA ASP A 59 -16.13 -13.17 -6.30
C ASP A 59 -15.56 -11.75 -6.26
N GLN A 60 -16.27 -10.78 -5.68
CA GLN A 60 -15.73 -9.44 -5.43
C GLN A 60 -14.55 -9.47 -4.45
N ASP A 61 -14.67 -10.19 -3.33
CA ASP A 61 -13.61 -10.27 -2.32
C ASP A 61 -12.32 -10.88 -2.90
N LYS A 62 -12.45 -11.93 -3.73
CA LYS A 62 -11.30 -12.52 -4.45
C LYS A 62 -10.67 -11.54 -5.43
N GLU A 63 -11.47 -10.78 -6.18
CA GLU A 63 -10.93 -9.77 -7.11
C GLU A 63 -10.18 -8.67 -6.34
N VAL A 64 -10.70 -8.24 -5.19
CA VAL A 64 -10.02 -7.29 -4.30
C VAL A 64 -8.70 -7.86 -3.76
N ASP A 65 -8.69 -9.11 -3.32
CA ASP A 65 -7.48 -9.80 -2.84
C ASP A 65 -6.42 -9.92 -3.94
N MET A 66 -6.84 -10.24 -5.17
CA MET A 66 -5.96 -10.26 -6.33
C MET A 66 -5.34 -8.89 -6.61
N ILE A 67 -6.15 -7.82 -6.56
CA ILE A 67 -5.64 -6.46 -6.74
C ILE A 67 -4.64 -6.10 -5.63
N ASN A 68 -4.90 -6.47 -4.37
CA ASN A 68 -3.96 -6.22 -3.27
C ASN A 68 -2.64 -6.99 -3.46
N LEU A 69 -2.70 -8.24 -3.95
CA LEU A 69 -1.51 -9.02 -4.26
C LEU A 69 -0.70 -8.35 -5.37
N LYS A 70 -1.37 -7.97 -6.47
CA LYS A 70 -0.73 -7.28 -7.60
C LYS A 70 -0.20 -5.90 -7.23
N PHE A 71 -0.85 -5.20 -6.31
CA PHE A 71 -0.35 -3.95 -5.75
C PHE A 71 1.00 -4.13 -5.05
N ALA A 72 1.16 -5.21 -4.27
CA ALA A 72 2.43 -5.50 -3.61
C ALA A 72 3.54 -5.78 -4.64
N VAL A 73 3.23 -6.58 -5.66
CA VAL A 73 4.15 -6.86 -6.78
C VAL A 73 4.53 -5.58 -7.52
N ALA A 74 3.56 -4.75 -7.91
CA ALA A 74 3.84 -3.51 -8.64
C ALA A 74 4.74 -2.55 -7.87
N ARG A 75 4.62 -2.50 -6.53
CA ARG A 75 5.49 -1.68 -5.68
C ARG A 75 6.90 -2.23 -5.60
N GLU A 76 7.07 -3.55 -5.55
CA GLU A 76 8.37 -4.22 -5.61
C GLU A 76 9.07 -3.94 -6.94
N GLU A 77 8.35 -4.04 -8.07
CA GLU A 77 8.89 -3.72 -9.40
C GLU A 77 9.35 -2.25 -9.51
N ILE A 78 8.59 -1.30 -8.96
CA ILE A 78 9.01 0.12 -8.91
C ILE A 78 10.29 0.26 -8.09
N GLU A 79 10.40 -0.39 -6.94
CA GLU A 79 11.60 -0.34 -6.08
C GLU A 79 12.83 -0.91 -6.81
N MET A 80 12.67 -2.03 -7.51
CA MET A 80 13.73 -2.62 -8.33
C MET A 80 14.17 -1.69 -9.46
N ALA A 81 13.22 -1.07 -10.17
CA ALA A 81 13.53 -0.10 -11.22
C ALA A 81 14.23 1.16 -10.66
N LEU A 82 13.84 1.63 -9.47
CA LEU A 82 14.52 2.75 -8.82
C LEU A 82 15.95 2.39 -8.38
N GLU A 83 16.19 1.16 -7.91
CA GLU A 83 17.54 0.68 -7.56
C GLU A 83 18.44 0.56 -8.80
N SER A 84 17.88 0.22 -9.96
CA SER A 84 18.61 0.08 -11.21
C SER A 84 18.71 1.37 -12.04
N ARG A 85 18.20 2.52 -11.55
CA ARG A 85 18.12 3.81 -12.28
C ARG A 85 19.43 4.31 -12.89
N ASP A 86 20.55 4.09 -12.22
CA ASP A 86 21.87 4.51 -12.68
C ASP A 86 22.59 3.43 -13.52
N THR A 87 21.85 2.40 -13.96
CA THR A 87 22.37 1.27 -14.73
C THR A 87 21.74 1.20 -16.13
N VAL A 88 22.36 0.43 -17.03
CA VAL A 88 21.84 0.18 -18.37
C VAL A 88 20.57 -0.68 -18.40
N TYR A 89 20.21 -1.29 -17.27
CA TYR A 89 19.04 -2.17 -17.17
C TYR A 89 17.75 -1.38 -16.86
N PHE A 90 17.88 -0.15 -16.38
CA PHE A 90 16.77 0.70 -15.95
C PHE A 90 15.57 0.69 -16.90
N ASP A 91 15.80 0.79 -18.21
CA ASP A 91 14.72 0.83 -19.19
C ASP A 91 13.88 -0.46 -19.18
N GLU A 92 14.50 -1.63 -19.02
CA GLU A 92 13.80 -2.92 -18.94
C GLU A 92 13.03 -3.05 -17.61
N GLU A 93 13.66 -2.72 -16.48
CA GLU A 93 12.95 -2.78 -15.19
C GLU A 93 11.83 -1.74 -15.07
N ALA A 94 12.03 -0.54 -15.62
CA ALA A 94 11.00 0.50 -15.61
C ALA A 94 9.80 0.13 -16.51
N GLU A 95 10.02 -0.56 -17.64
CA GLU A 95 8.93 -1.13 -18.43
C GLU A 95 8.17 -2.21 -17.66
N CYS A 96 8.87 -3.10 -16.95
CA CYS A 96 8.23 -4.10 -16.08
C CYS A 96 7.37 -3.45 -14.98
N ALA A 97 7.89 -2.41 -14.31
CA ALA A 97 7.15 -1.64 -13.33
C ALA A 97 5.92 -0.95 -13.93
N ARG A 98 6.04 -0.32 -15.12
CA ARG A 98 4.90 0.27 -15.86
C ARG A 98 3.83 -0.78 -16.16
N ALA A 99 4.24 -1.95 -16.62
CA ALA A 99 3.32 -3.05 -16.92
C ALA A 99 2.59 -3.56 -15.68
N ALA A 100 3.32 -3.79 -14.57
CA ALA A 100 2.74 -4.26 -13.31
C ALA A 100 1.75 -3.24 -12.71
N VAL A 101 2.06 -1.94 -12.78
CA VAL A 101 1.13 -0.89 -12.33
C VAL A 101 -0.12 -0.87 -13.21
N ASN A 102 0.02 -0.92 -14.54
CA ASN A 102 -1.13 -0.95 -15.43
C ASN A 102 -2.04 -2.16 -15.16
N GLU A 103 -1.47 -3.33 -14.87
CA GLU A 103 -2.28 -4.51 -14.49
C GLU A 103 -3.14 -4.25 -13.24
N VAL A 104 -2.58 -3.57 -12.22
CA VAL A 104 -3.33 -3.18 -11.01
C VAL A 104 -4.47 -2.21 -11.36
N LEU A 105 -4.22 -1.24 -12.23
CA LEU A 105 -5.22 -0.27 -12.67
C LEU A 105 -6.36 -0.96 -13.44
N ASP A 106 -6.02 -1.84 -14.38
CA ASP A 106 -6.98 -2.55 -15.22
C ASP A 106 -7.87 -3.48 -14.39
N LEU A 107 -7.29 -4.19 -13.42
CA LEU A 107 -8.07 -5.03 -12.50
C LEU A 107 -9.02 -4.18 -11.64
N PHE A 108 -8.57 -3.02 -11.16
CA PHE A 108 -9.40 -2.13 -10.36
C PHE A 108 -10.53 -1.50 -11.16
N GLU A 109 -10.24 -1.00 -12.37
CA GLU A 109 -11.25 -0.43 -13.28
C GLU A 109 -12.23 -1.50 -13.78
N GLY A 110 -11.73 -2.70 -14.07
CA GLY A 110 -12.54 -3.86 -14.43
C GLY A 110 -13.49 -4.28 -13.30
N LEU A 111 -13.01 -4.29 -12.05
CA LEU A 111 -13.87 -4.55 -10.89
C LEU A 111 -14.90 -3.45 -10.70
N LEU A 112 -14.50 -2.17 -10.84
CA LEU A 112 -15.44 -1.04 -10.80
C LEU A 112 -16.53 -1.18 -11.86
N ALA A 113 -16.21 -1.62 -13.07
CA ALA A 113 -17.20 -1.80 -14.14
C ALA A 113 -18.25 -2.89 -13.84
N LYS A 114 -17.91 -3.89 -13.02
CA LYS A 114 -18.79 -5.02 -12.66
C LYS A 114 -19.70 -4.74 -11.46
N VAL A 115 -19.31 -3.84 -10.56
CA VAL A 115 -20.05 -3.58 -9.32
C VAL A 115 -21.16 -2.53 -9.48
N SER A 116 -22.16 -2.58 -8.60
CA SER A 116 -23.25 -1.59 -8.56
C SER A 116 -22.74 -0.21 -8.14
N GLU A 117 -23.43 0.88 -8.54
CA GLU A 117 -23.06 2.26 -8.17
C GLU A 117 -22.91 2.46 -6.66
N LYS A 118 -23.71 1.75 -5.85
CA LYS A 118 -23.62 1.80 -4.39
C LYS A 118 -22.30 1.24 -3.88
N ASP A 119 -21.82 0.15 -4.49
CA ASP A 119 -20.61 -0.55 -4.06
C ASP A 119 -19.35 0.08 -4.66
N LYS A 120 -19.43 0.72 -5.84
CA LYS A 120 -18.35 1.52 -6.44
C LYS A 120 -17.81 2.56 -5.45
N ALA A 121 -18.69 3.33 -4.81
CA ALA A 121 -18.28 4.34 -3.84
C ALA A 121 -17.56 3.73 -2.62
N SER A 122 -17.94 2.52 -2.22
CA SER A 122 -17.27 1.80 -1.13
C SER A 122 -15.88 1.34 -1.55
N LEU A 123 -15.78 0.75 -2.73
CA LEU A 123 -14.53 0.25 -3.30
C LEU A 123 -13.53 1.38 -3.59
N GLN A 124 -14.01 2.50 -4.11
CA GLN A 124 -13.18 3.70 -4.31
C GLN A 124 -12.68 4.27 -2.99
N ARG A 125 -13.46 4.22 -1.89
CA ARG A 125 -13.00 4.65 -0.57
C ARG A 125 -11.91 3.73 -0.01
N SER A 126 -12.03 2.42 -0.18
CA SER A 126 -11.07 1.46 0.37
C SER A 126 -9.78 1.36 -0.45
N MET A 127 -9.86 1.50 -1.77
CA MET A 127 -8.73 1.24 -2.68
C MET A 127 -8.27 2.47 -3.47
N GLY A 128 -9.12 3.48 -3.66
CA GLY A 128 -8.80 4.63 -4.52
C GLY A 128 -7.54 5.38 -4.08
N LEU A 129 -7.32 5.53 -2.77
CA LEU A 129 -6.09 6.15 -2.25
C LEU A 129 -4.85 5.32 -2.59
N LYS A 130 -4.92 3.99 -2.46
CA LYS A 130 -3.80 3.08 -2.80
C LYS A 130 -3.45 3.21 -4.28
N ILE A 131 -4.45 3.25 -5.16
CA ILE A 131 -4.25 3.44 -6.60
C ILE A 131 -3.58 4.78 -6.91
N GLN A 132 -4.01 5.87 -6.27
CA GLN A 132 -3.37 7.18 -6.45
C GLN A 132 -1.92 7.18 -5.96
N GLN A 133 -1.63 6.53 -4.84
CA GLN A 133 -0.27 6.39 -4.32
C GLN A 133 0.61 5.59 -5.30
N LEU A 134 0.11 4.49 -5.84
CA LEU A 134 0.86 3.68 -6.80
C LEU A 134 1.19 4.47 -8.07
N LYS A 135 0.24 5.26 -8.58
CA LYS A 135 0.48 6.17 -9.72
C LYS A 135 1.55 7.22 -9.39
N ALA A 136 1.57 7.75 -8.17
CA ALA A 136 2.57 8.72 -7.74
C ALA A 136 3.96 8.08 -7.59
N GLU A 137 4.04 6.85 -7.08
CA GLU A 137 5.29 6.07 -7.00
C GLU A 137 5.81 5.76 -8.42
N LEU A 138 4.94 5.33 -9.35
CA LEU A 138 5.33 5.07 -10.75
C LEU A 138 5.96 6.31 -11.41
N LYS A 139 5.39 7.50 -11.17
CA LYS A 139 5.88 8.75 -11.75
C LYS A 139 7.34 9.05 -11.36
N GLN A 140 7.84 8.50 -10.25
CA GLN A 140 9.24 8.68 -9.86
C GLN A 140 10.23 8.04 -10.85
N LEU A 141 9.77 7.08 -11.67
CA LEU A 141 10.57 6.49 -12.74
C LEU A 141 10.71 7.42 -13.97
N ASP A 142 9.84 8.42 -14.09
CA ASP A 142 9.87 9.38 -15.21
C ASP A 142 10.69 10.65 -14.88
N GLU A 143 11.15 10.79 -13.64
CA GLU A 143 11.98 11.89 -13.14
C GLU A 143 13.48 11.56 -13.26
#